data_AF-A0A540W972-F1
#
_entry.id   AF-A0A540W972-F1
#
_cell.length_a   1.000
_cell.length_b   1.000
_cell.length_c   1.000
_cell.angle_alpha   90.00
_cell.angle_beta   90.00
_cell.angle_gamma   90.00
#
_symmetry.space_group_name_H-M   'P 1'
#
loop_
_entity.id
_entity.type
_entity.pdbx_description
1 polymer ?
#
loop_
_entity_poly.entity_id
_entity_poly.type
_entity_poly.pdbx_seq_one_letter_code
_entity_poly.pdbx_strand_id
1 'polypeptide(L)'
;MTIQPVSSSAQFSTDRSWLASLHGTDSTETITLDITKFTAGVHYQVSADTTQPYSRVLSGVPVGKITASGLFGPYDPAATDGRQVLAGLVFAETLFAPTQTKVPAALLWHGVVRVAKVPGGIDPSKITSSVTGPQIRFI
;
A
#
# COMPACT_ATOMS: atom_id res chain seq x y z
N MET A 1 47.80 -14.52 -9.41
CA MET A 1 46.36 -14.36 -9.18
C MET A 1 46.16 -13.00 -8.55
N THR A 2 45.73 -12.00 -9.33
CA THR A 2 45.56 -10.64 -8.82
C THR A 2 44.21 -10.55 -8.15
N ILE A 3 44.19 -10.54 -6.81
CA ILE A 3 42.99 -10.34 -6.00
C ILE A 3 42.61 -8.86 -6.04
N GLN A 4 42.14 -8.34 -7.18
CA GLN A 4 41.65 -6.96 -7.21
C GLN A 4 40.36 -6.87 -6.41
N PRO A 5 40.30 -6.05 -5.34
CA PRO A 5 39.07 -5.81 -4.63
C PRO A 5 38.13 -5.01 -5.55
N VAL A 6 36.96 -5.57 -5.84
CA VAL A 6 35.86 -4.88 -6.51
C VAL A 6 34.81 -4.50 -5.48
N SER A 7 34.24 -3.31 -5.60
CA SER A 7 33.09 -2.86 -4.83
C SER A 7 31.95 -2.57 -5.79
N SER A 8 30.74 -3.00 -5.43
CA SER A 8 29.52 -2.69 -6.17
C SER A 8 28.59 -1.83 -5.31
N SER A 9 27.76 -1.05 -5.97
CA SER A 9 26.64 -0.35 -5.34
C SER A 9 25.42 -0.47 -6.25
N ALA A 10 24.24 -0.49 -5.64
CA ALA A 10 22.97 -0.47 -6.34
C ALA A 10 22.12 0.67 -5.77
N GLN A 11 21.31 1.29 -6.62
CA GLN A 11 20.36 2.31 -6.23
C GLN A 11 18.94 1.85 -6.52
N PHE A 12 18.05 2.08 -5.56
CA PHE A 12 16.64 1.74 -5.65
C PHE A 12 15.84 2.99 -5.30
N SER A 13 14.68 3.14 -5.93
CA SER A 13 13.72 4.19 -5.62
C SER A 13 12.36 3.56 -5.39
N THR A 14 11.60 4.10 -4.44
CA THR A 14 10.20 3.71 -4.24
C THR A 14 9.39 4.16 -5.44
N ASP A 15 8.63 3.23 -6.03
CA ASP A 15 7.66 3.59 -7.06
C ASP A 15 6.44 4.27 -6.42
N ARG A 16 6.30 5.57 -6.69
CA ARG A 16 5.16 6.42 -6.31
C ARG A 16 4.45 6.99 -7.53
N SER A 17 4.54 6.33 -8.68
CA SER A 17 3.91 6.79 -9.92
C SER A 17 2.37 6.88 -9.84
N TRP A 18 1.76 6.22 -8.85
CA TRP A 18 0.34 6.36 -8.50
C TRP A 18 -0.02 7.71 -7.90
N LEU A 19 0.92 8.42 -7.27
CA LEU A 19 0.69 9.69 -6.61
C LEU A 19 0.77 10.83 -7.63
N ALA A 20 -0.38 11.43 -7.96
CA ALA A 20 -0.44 12.51 -8.94
C ALA A 20 -0.14 13.90 -8.34
N SER A 21 -0.20 14.04 -7.01
CA SER A 21 -0.06 15.31 -6.30
C SER A 21 0.61 15.12 -4.95
N LEU A 22 1.40 16.10 -4.51
CA LEU A 22 1.97 16.15 -3.16
C LEU A 22 0.96 16.66 -2.12
N HIS A 23 -0.22 17.12 -2.53
CA HIS A 23 -1.23 17.55 -1.56
C HIS A 23 -1.61 16.40 -0.64
N GLY A 24 -1.50 16.66 0.65
CA GLY A 24 -1.94 15.77 1.70
C GLY A 24 -0.93 14.75 2.20
N THR A 25 0.26 14.72 1.63
CA THR A 25 1.35 13.83 2.08
C THR A 25 1.89 14.21 3.46
N ASP A 26 1.59 15.41 3.93
CA ASP A 26 1.93 15.95 5.24
C ASP A 26 0.91 15.59 6.34
N SER A 27 -0.27 15.10 5.96
CA SER A 27 -1.36 14.77 6.89
C SER A 27 -1.79 13.31 6.79
N THR A 28 -0.85 12.38 6.62
CA THR A 28 -1.16 10.94 6.56
C THR A 28 -1.59 10.40 7.92
N GLU A 29 -2.48 9.40 7.92
CA GLU A 29 -2.92 8.73 9.15
C GLU A 29 -2.14 7.43 9.40
N THR A 30 -1.94 7.07 10.66
CA THR A 30 -1.33 5.79 11.03
C THR A 30 -2.38 4.70 11.09
N ILE A 31 -2.21 3.65 10.30
CA ILE A 31 -3.09 2.47 10.27
C ILE A 31 -2.31 1.19 10.53
N THR A 32 -3.02 0.09 10.81
CA THR A 32 -2.43 -1.25 10.89
C THR A 32 -3.07 -2.15 9.85
N LEU A 33 -2.25 -2.69 8.95
CA LEU A 33 -2.63 -3.62 7.90
C LEU A 33 -2.76 -5.03 8.47
N ASP A 34 -3.77 -5.77 8.01
CA ASP A 34 -3.92 -7.21 8.21
C ASP A 34 -3.39 -7.96 6.98
N ILE A 35 -2.12 -8.36 7.02
CA ILE A 35 -1.41 -9.01 5.90
C ILE A 35 -2.08 -10.32 5.48
N THR A 36 -2.86 -10.96 6.35
CA THR A 36 -3.58 -12.20 5.99
C THR A 36 -4.66 -11.98 4.92
N LYS A 37 -5.07 -10.72 4.70
CA LYS A 37 -6.01 -10.33 3.65
C LYS A 37 -5.33 -9.88 2.36
N PHE A 38 -4.01 -9.70 2.38
CA PHE A 38 -3.25 -9.24 1.23
C PHE A 38 -2.81 -10.42 0.37
N THR A 39 -2.57 -10.17 -0.93
CA THR A 39 -2.18 -11.19 -1.90
C THR A 39 -0.78 -10.88 -2.40
N ALA A 40 0.11 -11.86 -2.31
CA ALA A 40 1.48 -11.74 -2.82
C ALA A 40 1.48 -11.50 -4.33
N GLY A 41 2.40 -10.66 -4.81
CA GLY A 41 2.51 -10.29 -6.23
C GLY A 41 1.50 -9.23 -6.68
N VAL A 42 0.43 -9.00 -5.92
CA VAL A 42 -0.60 -7.99 -6.20
C VAL A 42 -0.45 -6.79 -5.28
N HIS A 43 -0.50 -7.02 -3.97
CA HIS A 43 -0.48 -5.97 -2.95
C HIS A 43 0.86 -5.85 -2.23
N TYR A 44 1.62 -6.94 -2.17
CA TYR A 44 2.94 -6.97 -1.56
C TYR A 44 3.88 -7.88 -2.34
N GLN A 45 5.18 -7.65 -2.20
CA GLN A 45 6.22 -8.51 -2.77
C GLN A 45 6.94 -9.23 -1.65
N VAL A 46 7.05 -10.55 -1.81
CA VAL A 46 7.84 -11.39 -0.91
C VAL A 46 9.31 -11.15 -1.22
N SER A 47 10.15 -10.98 -0.20
CA SER A 47 11.59 -10.93 -0.43
C SER A 47 12.12 -12.32 -0.76
N ALA A 48 12.87 -12.41 -1.86
CA ALA A 48 13.68 -13.57 -2.21
C ALA A 48 15.17 -13.39 -1.80
N ASP A 49 15.53 -12.21 -1.27
CA ASP A 49 16.89 -11.91 -0.85
C ASP A 49 17.12 -12.37 0.60
N THR A 50 18.09 -13.26 0.78
CA THR A 50 18.50 -13.77 2.10
C THR A 50 19.22 -12.72 2.95
N THR A 51 19.74 -11.66 2.33
CA THR A 51 20.40 -10.53 2.98
C THR A 51 19.40 -9.50 3.47
N GLN A 52 18.28 -9.32 2.76
CA GLN A 52 17.18 -8.43 3.13
C GLN A 52 15.86 -9.23 3.18
N PRO A 53 15.63 -10.05 4.22
CA PRO A 53 14.54 -11.04 4.27
C PRO A 53 13.14 -10.44 4.51
N TYR A 54 12.99 -9.12 4.44
CA TYR A 54 11.73 -8.42 4.71
C TYR A 54 10.90 -8.28 3.45
N SER A 55 9.65 -8.76 3.51
CA SER A 55 8.67 -8.55 2.45
C SER A 55 8.18 -7.09 2.49
N ARG A 56 7.70 -6.57 1.36
CA ARG A 56 7.24 -5.18 1.25
C ARG A 56 5.79 -5.08 0.80
N VAL A 57 4.97 -4.36 1.53
CA VAL A 57 3.68 -3.88 1.02
C VAL A 57 3.96 -2.74 0.05
N LEU A 58 3.34 -2.79 -1.14
CA LEU A 58 3.54 -1.79 -2.18
C LEU A 58 2.89 -0.45 -1.77
N SER A 59 3.53 0.65 -2.13
CA SER A 59 2.94 1.98 -2.00
C SER A 59 1.80 2.13 -3.02
N GLY A 60 0.70 2.76 -2.61
CA GLY A 60 -0.47 2.99 -3.44
C GLY A 60 -1.53 1.89 -3.38
N VAL A 61 -1.35 0.84 -2.55
CA VAL A 61 -2.40 -0.18 -2.41
C VAL A 61 -3.65 0.45 -1.79
N PRO A 62 -4.83 0.34 -2.43
CA PRO A 62 -6.07 0.85 -1.88
C PRO A 62 -6.55 -0.06 -0.75
N VAL A 63 -7.00 0.53 0.36
CA VAL A 63 -7.38 -0.22 1.56
C VAL A 63 -8.76 0.21 2.07
N GLY A 64 -9.43 -0.74 2.71
CA GLY A 64 -10.66 -0.51 3.49
C GLY A 64 -10.49 -1.04 4.91
N LYS A 65 -11.25 -0.46 5.84
CA LYS A 65 -11.20 -0.84 7.26
C LYS A 65 -12.11 -2.03 7.52
N ILE A 66 -11.55 -3.10 8.06
CA ILE A 66 -12.31 -4.27 8.51
C ILE A 66 -13.07 -3.89 9.77
N THR A 67 -14.40 -3.98 9.75
CA THR A 67 -15.26 -3.52 10.84
C THR A 67 -15.01 -4.28 12.14
N ALA A 68 -14.81 -5.60 12.06
CA ALA A 68 -14.67 -6.46 13.24
C ALA A 68 -13.34 -6.27 13.98
N SER A 69 -12.22 -6.10 13.26
CA SER A 69 -10.89 -6.02 13.87
C SER A 69 -10.36 -4.59 13.99
N GLY A 70 -10.92 -3.64 13.24
CA GLY A 70 -10.39 -2.30 13.09
C GLY A 70 -9.09 -2.21 12.28
N LEU A 71 -8.58 -3.35 11.78
CA LEU A 71 -7.41 -3.43 10.89
C LEU A 71 -7.80 -3.13 9.45
N PHE A 72 -6.81 -2.94 8.60
CA PHE A 72 -7.01 -2.55 7.20
C PHE A 72 -6.61 -3.69 6.27
N GLY A 73 -7.47 -3.99 5.30
CA GLY A 73 -7.21 -4.93 4.22
C GLY A 73 -7.32 -4.24 2.86
N PRO A 74 -6.95 -4.93 1.75
CA PRO A 74 -7.14 -4.39 0.42
C PRO A 74 -8.62 -4.05 0.18
N TYR A 75 -8.85 -2.90 -0.45
CA TYR A 75 -10.18 -2.46 -0.86
C TYR A 75 -10.78 -3.48 -1.82
N ASP A 76 -12.01 -3.89 -1.54
CA ASP A 76 -12.73 -4.88 -2.33
C ASP A 76 -14.21 -4.52 -2.33
N PRO A 77 -14.75 -4.02 -3.46
CA PRO A 77 -16.15 -3.59 -3.53
C PRO A 77 -17.15 -4.74 -3.37
N ALA A 78 -16.72 -6.00 -3.50
CA ALA A 78 -17.57 -7.17 -3.28
C ALA A 78 -17.51 -7.70 -1.84
N ALA A 79 -16.62 -7.16 -1.00
CA ALA A 79 -16.52 -7.57 0.39
C ALA A 79 -17.73 -7.12 1.22
N THR A 80 -17.94 -7.79 2.35
CA THR A 80 -19.00 -7.46 3.32
C THR A 80 -18.46 -7.26 4.74
N ASP A 81 -17.14 -7.19 4.88
CA ASP A 81 -16.43 -7.11 6.17
C ASP A 81 -15.97 -5.69 6.53
N GLY A 82 -16.38 -4.69 5.75
CA GLY A 82 -15.99 -3.27 5.86
C GLY A 82 -15.04 -2.82 4.75
N ARG A 83 -14.31 -3.75 4.09
CA ARG A 83 -13.35 -3.42 3.03
C ARG A 83 -13.98 -2.91 1.73
N GLN A 84 -15.30 -2.99 1.59
CA GLN A 84 -16.05 -2.40 0.48
C GLN A 84 -16.16 -0.87 0.57
N VAL A 85 -15.80 -0.28 1.70
CA VAL A 85 -15.68 1.17 1.87
C VAL A 85 -14.21 1.54 1.78
N LEU A 86 -13.84 2.32 0.77
CA LEU A 86 -12.47 2.81 0.61
C LEU A 86 -12.13 3.72 1.78
N ALA A 87 -11.00 3.47 2.43
CA ALA A 87 -10.45 4.34 3.46
C ALA A 87 -9.30 5.22 2.96
N GLY A 88 -8.58 4.78 1.92
CA GLY A 88 -7.47 5.51 1.32
C GLY A 88 -6.46 4.57 0.69
N LEU A 89 -5.23 5.05 0.48
CA LEU A 89 -4.13 4.28 -0.12
C LEU A 89 -2.92 4.23 0.80
N VAL A 90 -2.18 3.13 0.80
CA VAL A 90 -0.92 2.99 1.55
C VAL A 90 0.10 4.00 1.02
N PHE A 91 0.46 5.02 1.80
CA PHE A 91 1.28 6.13 1.33
C PHE A 91 2.75 5.74 1.09
N ALA A 92 3.32 4.93 1.97
CA ALA A 92 4.72 4.51 1.90
C ALA A 92 4.83 3.00 1.88
N GLU A 93 5.78 2.48 1.09
CA GLU A 93 6.14 1.07 1.15
C GLU A 93 6.50 0.72 2.59
N THR A 94 5.99 -0.42 3.05
CA THR A 94 6.19 -0.86 4.42
C THR A 94 6.79 -2.25 4.42
N LEU A 95 7.90 -2.39 5.13
CA LEU A 95 8.58 -3.66 5.31
C LEU A 95 7.95 -4.47 6.44
N PHE A 96 7.91 -5.78 6.29
CA PHE A 96 7.44 -6.69 7.33
C PHE A 96 8.21 -8.00 7.32
N ALA A 97 8.36 -8.59 8.50
CA ALA A 97 9.04 -9.87 8.64
C ALA A 97 8.17 -11.00 8.06
N PRO A 98 8.76 -12.09 7.56
CA PRO A 98 8.02 -13.30 7.24
C PRO A 98 7.14 -13.72 8.42
N THR A 99 5.92 -14.20 8.16
CA THR A 99 4.89 -14.59 9.16
C THR A 99 4.22 -13.45 9.93
N GLN A 100 4.69 -12.20 9.82
CA GLN A 100 4.04 -11.06 10.46
C GLN A 100 2.66 -10.80 9.83
N THR A 101 1.62 -10.80 10.65
CA THR A 101 0.23 -10.62 10.18
C THR A 101 -0.28 -9.20 10.35
N LYS A 102 0.36 -8.39 11.21
CA LYS A 102 -0.03 -7.00 11.51
C LYS A 102 1.11 -6.05 11.21
N VAL A 103 0.88 -5.08 10.35
CA VAL A 103 1.95 -4.20 9.85
C VAL A 103 1.51 -2.74 9.91
N PRO A 104 2.21 -1.85 10.64
CA PRO A 104 1.85 -0.44 10.70
C PRO A 104 2.17 0.26 9.37
N ALA A 105 1.24 1.03 8.82
CA ALA A 105 1.43 1.75 7.57
C ALA A 105 0.88 3.17 7.66
N ALA A 106 1.37 4.06 6.80
CA ALA A 106 0.80 5.40 6.62
C ALA A 106 -0.30 5.35 5.56
N LEU A 107 -1.44 5.97 5.84
CA LEU A 107 -2.60 6.08 4.97
C LEU A 107 -2.68 7.48 4.37
N LEU A 108 -2.73 7.55 3.04
CA LEU A 108 -3.14 8.74 2.31
C LEU A 108 -4.66 8.72 2.16
N TRP A 109 -5.34 9.67 2.82
CA TRP A 109 -6.80 9.81 2.77
C TRP A 109 -7.27 11.00 1.93
N HIS A 110 -6.37 11.89 1.51
CA HIS A 110 -6.68 13.04 0.65
C HIS A 110 -5.59 13.30 -0.39
N GLY A 111 -5.98 13.77 -1.57
CA GLY A 111 -5.05 14.10 -2.65
C GLY A 111 -5.55 13.68 -4.04
N VAL A 112 -4.62 13.41 -4.95
CA VAL A 112 -4.92 13.01 -6.34
C VAL A 112 -4.14 11.75 -6.70
N VAL A 113 -4.83 10.77 -7.29
CA VAL A 113 -4.30 9.43 -7.58
C VAL A 113 -4.49 9.08 -9.06
N ARG A 114 -3.44 8.52 -9.68
CA ARG A 114 -3.48 7.99 -11.05
C ARG A 114 -3.96 6.54 -11.05
N VAL A 115 -5.17 6.29 -11.53
CA VAL A 115 -5.83 4.97 -11.46
C VAL A 115 -5.00 3.89 -12.14
N ALA A 116 -4.43 4.19 -13.31
CA ALA A 116 -3.65 3.24 -14.10
C ALA A 116 -2.32 2.80 -13.47
N LYS A 117 -1.91 3.41 -12.34
CA LYS A 117 -0.66 3.12 -11.64
C LYS A 117 -0.87 2.56 -10.23
N VAL A 118 -2.12 2.41 -9.79
CA VAL A 118 -2.46 1.84 -8.49
C VAL A 118 -2.16 0.33 -8.47
N PRO A 119 -1.31 -0.16 -7.55
CA PRO A 119 -1.08 -1.60 -7.40
C PRO A 119 -2.35 -2.33 -7.00
N GLY A 120 -2.61 -3.48 -7.63
CA GLY A 120 -3.87 -4.23 -7.48
C GLY A 120 -5.05 -3.63 -8.26
N GLY A 121 -4.88 -2.44 -8.84
CA GLY A 121 -5.93 -1.73 -9.56
C GLY A 121 -6.97 -1.10 -8.63
N ILE A 122 -7.74 -0.18 -9.19
CA ILE A 122 -8.93 0.39 -8.55
C ILE A 122 -9.90 0.81 -9.64
N ASP A 123 -11.19 0.56 -9.42
CA ASP A 123 -12.26 1.07 -10.29
C ASP A 123 -13.00 2.20 -9.55
N PRO A 124 -12.77 3.47 -9.93
CA PRO A 124 -13.42 4.61 -9.27
C PRO A 124 -14.95 4.56 -9.33
N SER A 125 -15.54 3.86 -10.31
CA SER A 125 -17.00 3.74 -10.42
C SER A 125 -17.63 2.87 -9.33
N LYS A 126 -16.82 2.07 -8.62
CA LYS A 126 -17.25 1.22 -7.51
C LYS A 126 -17.09 1.87 -6.14
N ILE A 127 -16.43 3.03 -6.09
CA ILE A 127 -16.22 3.74 -4.84
C ILE A 127 -17.50 4.47 -4.46
N THR A 128 -18.10 4.06 -3.34
CA THR A 128 -19.25 4.78 -2.79
C THR A 128 -18.78 6.09 -2.17
N SER A 129 -19.35 7.21 -2.60
CA SER A 129 -19.05 8.53 -2.01
C SER A 129 -19.50 8.59 -0.55
N SER A 130 -18.65 9.14 0.31
CA SER A 130 -18.94 9.34 1.73
C SER A 130 -18.41 10.68 2.18
N VAL A 131 -19.19 11.42 2.96
CA VAL A 131 -18.78 12.71 3.56
C VAL A 131 -17.70 12.54 4.63
N THR A 132 -17.57 11.33 5.19
CA THR A 132 -16.50 10.95 6.12
C THR A 132 -15.46 10.03 5.49
N GLY A 133 -15.54 9.82 4.17
CA GLY A 133 -14.63 8.98 3.42
C GLY A 133 -13.38 9.75 2.94
N PRO A 134 -12.46 9.05 2.26
CA PRO A 134 -11.26 9.67 1.71
C PRO A 134 -11.61 10.73 0.65
N GLN A 135 -10.94 11.87 0.72
CA GLN A 135 -11.06 12.99 -0.21
C GLN A 135 -10.05 12.87 -1.34
N ILE A 136 -10.21 11.85 -2.18
CA ILE A 136 -9.26 11.53 -3.24
C ILE A 136 -9.89 11.74 -4.61
N ARG A 137 -9.22 12.53 -5.44
CA ARG A 137 -9.55 12.66 -6.85
C ARG A 137 -8.80 11.60 -7.65
N PHE A 138 -9.54 10.79 -8.40
CA PHE A 138 -8.98 9.80 -9.31
C PHE A 138 -8.88 10.37 -10.74
N ILE A 139 -7.72 10.17 -11.38
CA ILE A 139 -7.42 10.58 -12.77
C ILE A 139 -6.81 9.45 -13.59
#